data_AF-A0AAV9GJF2-F1
#
_entry.id   AF-A0AAV9GJF2-F1
#
_cell.length_a   1.000
_cell.length_b   1.000
_cell.length_c   1.000
_cell.angle_alpha   90.00
_cell.angle_beta   90.00
_cell.angle_gamma   90.00
#
_symmetry.space_group_name_H-M   'P 1'
#
loop_
_entity.id
_entity.type
_entity.pdbx_description
1 polymer ?
#
loop_
_entity_poly.entity_id
_entity_poly.type
_entity_poly.pdbx_seq_one_letter_code
_entity_poly.pdbx_strand_id
1 'polypeptide(L)'
;MPNRRLLFRSPLPDGKRAPLARVPRLPHPHHLPERSTYKSHPTWKRSCLTFRTTTAKATFSTSSQTDRRNRSTQQSNTQSNDRPTTKMAAERSANFEAQLKRNPHPDFKKEEASRPPFDTSSTFRYTQTPDPSWVFGRGANQLEGNPHERHPHIPIDPHAEGRPSAFNYKLLISAVIPRPIAFLSTRGPDVPGQEGGGVTNLAPFSYFQMINHDPPLFVIGFTGPADVSSAKDSLRNLVQTKECVINIIGEDFVEAANSTSINAPYGKSEWNISGLNPVYSCETVPRVPRVAEAIFSIEGKLESFREFQSKATPDKTSGTMVIIEGTRFWARKDAINEDLSQLDAKVLRPMSRLGGITYGRVTEALELPRPDFKKDLGGEEGYAKLADREKAN
;
A
#
# COMPACT_ATOMS: atom_id res chain seq x y z
N MET A 1 -14.96 -38.17 -53.70
CA MET A 1 -14.02 -38.94 -54.54
C MET A 1 -12.86 -38.01 -54.92
N PRO A 2 -11.59 -38.42 -54.82
CA PRO A 2 -10.90 -38.98 -53.65
C PRO A 2 -9.59 -38.19 -53.35
N ASN A 3 -9.10 -38.07 -52.12
CA ASN A 3 -8.45 -39.10 -51.30
C ASN A 3 -7.15 -39.67 -51.91
N ARG A 4 -5.99 -39.43 -51.27
CA ARG A 4 -4.77 -40.26 -51.16
C ARG A 4 -3.58 -39.39 -50.73
N ARG A 5 -2.63 -39.80 -49.90
CA ARG A 5 -2.47 -40.93 -48.96
C ARG A 5 -1.16 -40.66 -48.21
N LEU A 6 -1.14 -41.09 -46.96
CA LEU A 6 0.04 -41.32 -46.12
C LEU A 6 1.21 -42.00 -46.86
N LEU A 7 2.44 -41.60 -46.51
CA LEU A 7 3.58 -42.52 -46.45
C LEU A 7 4.42 -42.24 -45.18
N PHE A 8 4.32 -43.19 -44.26
CA PHE A 8 5.28 -43.47 -43.20
C PHE A 8 6.63 -43.93 -43.79
N ARG A 9 7.75 -43.48 -43.21
CA ARG A 9 8.96 -44.29 -43.05
C ARG A 9 9.64 -43.95 -41.71
N SER A 10 9.83 -44.99 -40.91
CA SER A 10 10.49 -45.06 -39.59
C SER A 10 12.03 -45.17 -39.75
N PRO A 11 12.80 -45.57 -38.71
CA PRO A 11 13.50 -44.71 -37.75
C PRO A 11 15.05 -44.83 -37.86
N LEU A 12 15.79 -43.94 -37.22
CA LEU A 12 17.26 -43.99 -37.08
C LEU A 12 17.69 -43.56 -35.65
N PRO A 13 18.90 -43.94 -35.18
CA PRO A 13 19.02 -44.94 -34.11
C PRO A 13 19.52 -44.41 -32.75
N ASP A 14 19.46 -45.32 -31.78
CA ASP A 14 19.99 -45.24 -30.42
C ASP A 14 21.41 -44.66 -30.32
N GLY A 15 21.58 -43.71 -29.39
CA GLY A 15 22.87 -43.08 -29.09
C GLY A 15 22.94 -42.51 -27.67
N LYS A 16 23.22 -43.40 -26.71
CA LYS A 16 23.96 -43.17 -25.44
C LYS A 16 23.49 -42.04 -24.51
N ARG A 17 22.74 -42.43 -23.46
CA ARG A 17 22.53 -41.64 -22.23
C ARG A 17 23.85 -41.54 -21.43
N ALA A 18 24.22 -40.32 -21.06
CA ALA A 18 25.25 -40.03 -20.07
C ALA A 18 24.70 -40.27 -18.64
N PRO A 19 25.54 -40.69 -17.66
CA PRO A 19 25.07 -41.04 -16.32
C PRO A 19 24.76 -39.80 -15.48
N LEU A 20 23.63 -39.88 -14.76
CA LEU A 20 23.22 -38.94 -13.71
C LEU A 20 24.23 -38.92 -12.57
N ALA A 21 24.80 -37.75 -12.30
CA ALA A 21 25.62 -37.51 -11.11
C ALA A 21 24.75 -37.61 -9.84
N ARG A 22 25.17 -38.46 -8.90
CA ARG A 22 24.53 -38.60 -7.58
C ARG A 22 24.80 -37.36 -6.74
N VAL A 23 23.72 -36.76 -6.24
CA VAL A 23 23.75 -35.74 -5.16
C VAL A 23 24.12 -36.45 -3.85
N PRO A 24 25.10 -35.97 -3.06
CA PRO A 24 25.38 -36.53 -1.75
C PRO A 24 24.28 -36.17 -0.75
N ARG A 25 23.80 -37.15 0.03
CA ARG A 25 22.88 -36.93 1.16
C ARG A 25 23.63 -36.23 2.30
N LEU A 26 23.05 -35.15 2.82
CA LEU A 26 23.47 -34.53 4.07
C LEU A 26 23.12 -35.45 5.26
N PRO A 27 23.99 -35.57 6.28
CA PRO A 27 23.67 -36.31 7.49
C PRO A 27 22.80 -35.48 8.44
N HIS A 28 21.81 -36.13 9.07
CA HIS A 28 21.09 -35.61 10.23
C HIS A 28 22.03 -35.42 11.43
N PRO A 29 21.90 -34.33 12.22
CA PRO A 29 22.51 -34.27 13.53
C PRO A 29 21.49 -34.62 14.63
N HIS A 30 21.74 -35.75 15.31
CA HIS A 30 21.37 -35.94 16.70
C HIS A 30 22.57 -35.57 17.59
N HIS A 31 22.25 -35.17 18.83
CA HIS A 31 23.11 -34.93 20.00
C HIS A 31 23.61 -33.50 20.25
N LEU A 32 22.91 -32.85 21.19
CA LEU A 32 23.42 -31.81 22.08
C LEU A 32 24.48 -32.39 23.04
N PRO A 33 25.47 -31.59 23.44
CA PRO A 33 26.06 -31.73 24.76
C PRO A 33 25.90 -30.47 25.64
N GLU A 34 26.09 -30.72 26.92
CA GLU A 34 25.71 -29.94 28.09
C GLU A 34 26.51 -28.66 28.35
N ARG A 35 25.93 -27.88 29.26
CA ARG A 35 26.42 -26.73 30.02
C ARG A 35 27.93 -26.68 30.25
N SER A 36 28.51 -25.51 30.00
CA SER A 36 29.75 -25.05 30.63
C SER A 36 29.56 -23.63 31.21
N THR A 37 30.03 -23.48 32.43
CA THR A 37 29.90 -22.34 33.35
C THR A 37 30.72 -21.13 32.92
N TYR A 38 30.13 -19.94 32.94
CA TYR A 38 30.89 -18.68 32.79
C TYR A 38 31.06 -17.98 34.14
N LYS A 39 32.32 -17.69 34.49
CA LYS A 39 32.76 -17.00 35.70
C LYS A 39 32.60 -15.47 35.57
N SER A 40 32.23 -14.86 36.69
CA SER A 40 32.33 -13.43 37.11
C SER A 40 33.74 -12.84 36.88
N HIS A 41 34.06 -11.54 36.75
CA HIS A 41 33.54 -10.16 37.00
C HIS A 41 34.57 -9.16 36.31
N PRO A 42 34.61 -7.80 36.46
CA PRO A 42 33.70 -6.82 37.09
C PRO A 42 33.35 -5.53 36.28
N THR A 43 32.25 -4.89 36.73
CA THR A 43 31.94 -3.44 36.84
C THR A 43 32.03 -2.48 35.66
N TRP A 44 30.87 -1.94 35.24
CA TRP A 44 30.67 -0.50 34.98
C TRP A 44 29.26 -0.06 35.44
N LYS A 45 29.22 1.05 36.19
CA LYS A 45 28.06 1.59 36.93
C LYS A 45 26.92 2.04 35.99
N ARG A 46 25.68 1.70 36.33
CA ARG A 46 24.47 2.42 35.87
C ARG A 46 23.66 2.87 37.08
N SER A 47 23.39 4.17 37.15
CA SER A 47 22.43 4.77 38.08
C SER A 47 21.01 4.31 37.73
N CYS A 48 20.32 3.71 38.70
CA CYS A 48 18.87 3.50 38.66
C CYS A 48 18.19 4.50 39.60
N LEU A 49 17.29 5.31 39.04
CA LEU A 49 16.33 6.11 39.79
C LEU A 49 15.16 5.20 40.18
N THR A 50 14.87 5.13 41.47
CA THR A 50 13.83 4.31 42.08
C THR A 50 12.46 5.00 42.00
N PHE A 51 11.42 4.28 41.57
CA PHE A 51 10.03 4.62 41.86
C PHE A 51 9.41 3.48 42.69
N ARG A 52 8.92 3.85 43.88
CA ARG A 52 8.26 2.94 44.84
C ARG A 52 6.84 2.62 44.36
N THR A 53 6.50 1.34 44.30
CA THR A 53 5.12 0.85 44.22
C THR A 53 4.73 0.22 45.56
N THR A 54 3.67 0.73 46.18
CA THR A 54 3.09 0.20 47.42
C THR A 54 1.94 -0.75 47.07
N THR A 55 2.04 -1.99 47.50
CA THR A 55 1.00 -3.03 47.39
C THR A 55 0.15 -3.04 48.66
N ALA A 56 -1.17 -3.01 48.53
CA ALA A 56 -2.10 -3.31 49.62
C ALA A 56 -3.08 -4.40 49.17
N LYS A 57 -3.02 -5.55 49.84
CA LYS A 57 -4.03 -6.62 49.82
C LYS A 57 -5.11 -6.28 50.84
N ALA A 58 -6.38 -6.48 50.49
CA ALA A 58 -7.47 -6.54 51.47
C ALA A 58 -8.37 -7.74 51.18
N THR A 59 -8.55 -8.55 52.21
CA THR A 59 -9.35 -9.77 52.32
C THR A 59 -10.82 -9.48 52.60
N PHE A 60 -11.68 -10.41 52.16
CA PHE A 60 -13.12 -10.46 52.39
C PHE A 60 -13.53 -10.49 53.87
N SER A 61 -14.65 -9.81 54.19
CA SER A 61 -15.46 -10.08 55.38
C SER A 61 -16.93 -9.83 55.06
N THR A 62 -17.76 -10.79 55.45
CA THR A 62 -19.22 -10.87 55.30
C THR A 62 -19.93 -10.11 56.41
N SER A 63 -20.98 -9.35 56.09
CA SER A 63 -22.11 -9.14 57.02
C SER A 63 -23.41 -8.84 56.28
N SER A 64 -24.49 -9.28 56.91
CA SER A 64 -25.84 -9.50 56.40
C SER A 64 -26.78 -8.31 56.60
N GLN A 65 -27.77 -8.23 55.69
CA GLN A 65 -29.15 -7.77 55.85
C GLN A 65 -29.43 -6.39 56.47
N THR A 66 -30.13 -5.52 55.72
CA THR A 66 -31.54 -5.21 56.03
C THR A 66 -32.26 -4.50 54.88
N ASP A 67 -33.55 -4.76 54.87
CA ASP A 67 -34.61 -4.56 53.91
C ASP A 67 -35.06 -3.10 53.80
N ARG A 68 -35.23 -2.54 52.60
CA ARG A 68 -36.14 -1.41 52.32
C ARG A 68 -36.63 -1.45 50.87
N ARG A 69 -37.91 -1.83 50.72
CA ARG A 69 -38.71 -1.69 49.50
C ARG A 69 -38.87 -0.21 49.13
N ASN A 70 -38.71 0.11 47.84
CA ASN A 70 -39.72 0.94 47.16
C ASN A 70 -39.71 0.77 45.63
N ARG A 71 -40.92 0.64 45.07
CA ARG A 71 -41.23 0.56 43.64
C ARG A 71 -40.90 1.88 42.94
N SER A 72 -40.33 1.82 41.73
CA SER A 72 -40.73 2.70 40.62
C SER A 72 -40.14 2.22 39.28
N THR A 73 -41.06 1.86 38.36
CA THR A 73 -41.01 2.10 36.91
C THR A 73 -39.82 1.57 36.09
N GLN A 74 -40.06 0.45 35.41
CA GLN A 74 -39.38 0.12 34.15
C GLN A 74 -39.66 1.23 33.14
N GLN A 75 -38.63 1.97 32.73
CA GLN A 75 -38.62 2.68 31.45
C GLN A 75 -37.66 1.94 30.52
N SER A 76 -38.25 1.28 29.54
CA SER A 76 -37.59 0.75 28.36
C SER A 76 -36.96 1.91 27.58
N ASN A 77 -35.67 2.13 27.77
CA ASN A 77 -34.91 3.06 26.94
C ASN A 77 -34.38 2.28 25.73
N THR A 78 -35.25 2.01 24.75
CA THR A 78 -34.83 1.65 23.40
C THR A 78 -34.22 2.89 22.78
N GLN A 79 -32.90 3.07 22.96
CA GLN A 79 -32.12 3.91 22.06
C GLN A 79 -32.20 3.26 20.67
N SER A 80 -32.97 3.88 19.77
CA SER A 80 -32.92 3.53 18.37
C SER A 80 -31.50 3.76 17.89
N ASN A 81 -30.85 2.66 17.50
CA ASN A 81 -29.57 2.69 16.84
C ASN A 81 -29.83 3.09 15.38
N ASP A 82 -30.30 4.32 15.18
CA ASP A 82 -30.66 4.83 13.85
C ASP A 82 -29.38 5.03 13.04
N ARG A 83 -29.14 4.07 12.15
CA ARG A 83 -28.06 4.12 11.16
C ARG A 83 -28.22 5.38 10.33
N PRO A 84 -27.13 6.12 10.05
CA PRO A 84 -27.21 7.27 9.18
C PRO A 84 -27.71 6.84 7.78
N THR A 85 -28.74 7.52 7.29
CA THR A 85 -29.26 7.30 5.94
C THR A 85 -28.20 7.64 4.89
N THR A 86 -28.26 6.98 3.73
CA THR A 86 -27.33 7.18 2.59
C THR A 86 -27.19 8.66 2.19
N LYS A 87 -28.26 9.44 2.37
CA LYS A 87 -28.31 10.89 2.12
C LYS A 87 -27.39 11.68 3.05
N MET A 88 -27.39 11.37 4.36
CA MET A 88 -26.51 12.05 5.34
C MET A 88 -25.03 11.74 5.12
N ALA A 89 -24.69 10.54 4.65
CA ALA A 89 -23.30 10.19 4.33
C ALA A 89 -22.80 10.96 3.10
N ALA A 90 -23.63 11.07 2.05
CA ALA A 90 -23.31 11.85 0.85
C ALA A 90 -23.10 13.34 1.16
N GLU A 91 -23.97 13.94 1.99
CA GLU A 91 -23.85 15.34 2.42
C GLU A 91 -22.57 15.61 3.22
N ARG A 92 -22.17 14.69 4.12
CA ARG A 92 -20.90 14.79 4.85
C ARG A 92 -19.68 14.70 3.92
N SER A 93 -19.70 13.79 2.95
CA SER A 93 -18.64 13.66 1.96
C SER A 93 -18.50 14.94 1.13
N ALA A 94 -19.62 15.50 0.65
CA ALA A 94 -19.64 16.76 -0.09
C ALA A 94 -19.07 17.94 0.71
N ASN A 95 -19.45 18.06 1.98
CA ASN A 95 -18.92 19.12 2.87
C ASN A 95 -17.42 18.98 3.12
N PHE A 96 -16.91 17.75 3.29
CA PHE A 96 -15.48 17.50 3.42
C PHE A 96 -14.72 17.85 2.13
N GLU A 97 -15.24 17.47 0.96
CA GLU A 97 -14.65 17.82 -0.33
C GLU A 97 -14.60 19.34 -0.57
N ALA A 98 -15.64 20.08 -0.17
CA ALA A 98 -15.68 21.54 -0.28
C ALA A 98 -14.57 22.24 0.54
N GLN A 99 -14.20 21.68 1.70
CA GLN A 99 -13.13 22.22 2.54
C GLN A 99 -11.72 21.92 1.99
N LEU A 100 -11.55 20.79 1.29
CA LEU A 100 -10.24 20.38 0.77
C LEU A 100 -9.74 21.32 -0.32
N LYS A 101 -10.63 21.87 -1.17
CA LYS A 101 -10.28 22.69 -2.35
C LYS A 101 -9.10 22.06 -3.12
N ARG A 102 -9.31 20.81 -3.57
CA ARG A 102 -8.24 19.97 -4.15
C ARG A 102 -7.60 20.55 -5.40
N ASN A 103 -8.39 21.22 -6.22
CA ASN A 103 -7.93 21.92 -7.40
C ASN A 103 -7.52 23.36 -7.02
N PRO A 104 -6.23 23.73 -7.09
CA PRO A 104 -5.79 25.08 -6.81
C PRO A 104 -6.07 26.05 -7.98
N HIS A 105 -6.49 25.55 -9.15
CA HIS A 105 -6.73 26.35 -10.35
C HIS A 105 -8.25 26.53 -10.59
N PRO A 106 -8.82 27.73 -10.43
CA PRO A 106 -10.25 27.98 -10.64
C PRO A 106 -10.74 27.63 -12.06
N ASP A 107 -9.92 27.92 -13.07
CA ASP A 107 -10.13 27.52 -14.47
C ASP A 107 -9.01 26.56 -14.89
N PHE A 108 -9.23 25.27 -14.65
CA PHE A 108 -8.23 24.26 -14.99
C PHE A 108 -8.02 24.12 -16.50
N LYS A 109 -9.03 24.42 -17.34
CA LYS A 109 -8.88 24.28 -18.80
C LYS A 109 -7.99 25.37 -19.38
N LYS A 110 -8.09 26.60 -18.88
CA LYS A 110 -7.14 27.66 -19.22
C LYS A 110 -5.72 27.31 -18.75
N GLU A 111 -5.58 26.80 -17.53
CA GLU A 111 -4.29 26.38 -16.99
C GLU A 111 -3.68 25.23 -17.83
N GLU A 112 -4.46 24.20 -18.16
CA GLU A 112 -4.06 23.07 -19.00
C GLU A 112 -3.61 23.54 -20.39
N ALA A 113 -4.36 24.46 -21.02
CA ALA A 113 -4.02 25.02 -22.33
C ALA A 113 -2.72 25.86 -22.33
N SER A 114 -2.27 26.37 -21.17
CA SER A 114 -1.01 27.11 -21.05
C SER A 114 0.22 26.21 -20.96
N ARG A 115 0.02 24.91 -20.73
CA ARG A 115 1.11 23.93 -20.54
C ARG A 115 1.53 23.34 -21.89
N PRO A 116 2.78 22.83 -22.00
CA PRO A 116 3.19 22.07 -23.17
C PRO A 116 2.23 20.90 -23.45
N PRO A 117 2.00 20.53 -24.72
CA PRO A 117 1.26 19.34 -25.07
C PRO A 117 1.85 18.07 -24.42
N PHE A 118 1.01 17.05 -24.22
CA PHE A 118 1.48 15.77 -23.68
C PHE A 118 2.56 15.16 -24.58
N ASP A 119 3.77 14.98 -24.05
CA ASP A 119 4.89 14.41 -24.78
C ASP A 119 4.74 12.89 -24.93
N THR A 120 4.29 12.47 -26.11
CA THR A 120 4.14 11.06 -26.49
C THR A 120 5.46 10.38 -26.83
N SER A 121 6.55 11.13 -27.02
CA SER A 121 7.87 10.62 -27.41
C SER A 121 8.76 10.25 -26.22
N SER A 122 8.51 10.84 -25.04
CA SER A 122 9.26 10.51 -23.82
C SER A 122 9.07 9.04 -23.44
N THR A 123 10.18 8.32 -23.32
CA THR A 123 10.24 6.92 -22.89
C THR A 123 11.14 6.78 -21.67
N PHE A 124 10.92 5.71 -20.90
CA PHE A 124 11.76 5.38 -19.75
C PHE A 124 13.23 5.21 -20.16
N ARG A 125 14.12 5.92 -19.47
CA ARG A 125 15.58 5.88 -19.69
C ARG A 125 16.35 5.89 -18.39
N TYR A 126 17.56 5.37 -18.43
CA TYR A 126 18.52 5.49 -17.33
C TYR A 126 19.45 6.69 -17.52
N THR A 127 19.80 7.35 -16.42
CA THR A 127 20.88 8.34 -16.34
C THR A 127 22.00 7.84 -15.45
N GLN A 128 23.15 8.53 -15.51
CA GLN A 128 24.17 8.38 -14.47
C GLN A 128 23.63 8.87 -13.12
N THR A 129 24.30 8.45 -12.04
CA THR A 129 24.10 9.04 -10.72
C THR A 129 24.53 10.51 -10.74
N PRO A 130 24.05 11.35 -9.80
CA PRO A 130 24.46 12.75 -9.76
C PRO A 130 25.96 12.96 -9.51
N ASP A 131 26.62 11.96 -8.91
CA ASP A 131 28.06 11.90 -8.73
C ASP A 131 28.56 10.47 -8.90
N PRO A 132 29.03 10.09 -10.10
CA PRO A 132 29.61 8.77 -10.35
C PRO A 132 30.93 8.53 -9.60
N SER A 133 31.55 9.59 -9.07
CA SER A 133 32.80 9.54 -8.30
C SER A 133 32.58 9.53 -6.78
N TRP A 134 31.33 9.39 -6.33
CA TRP A 134 31.00 9.41 -4.92
C TRP A 134 31.68 8.27 -4.16
N VAL A 135 32.16 8.55 -2.95
CA VAL A 135 32.81 7.57 -2.05
C VAL A 135 32.24 7.67 -0.64
N PHE A 136 32.35 6.58 0.14
CA PHE A 136 31.86 6.56 1.51
C PHE A 136 32.42 7.71 2.36
N GLY A 137 31.55 8.32 3.15
CA GLY A 137 31.88 9.47 4.00
C GLY A 137 31.95 10.82 3.27
N ARG A 138 31.73 10.89 1.94
CA ARG A 138 31.71 12.18 1.20
C ARG A 138 30.51 13.06 1.58
N GLY A 139 29.44 12.48 2.11
CA GLY A 139 28.22 13.20 2.45
C GLY A 139 27.34 13.48 1.22
N ALA A 140 26.58 14.57 1.24
CA ALA A 140 25.60 14.90 0.21
C ALA A 140 26.26 15.33 -1.12
N ASN A 141 25.58 15.05 -2.24
CA ASN A 141 25.95 15.57 -3.56
C ASN A 141 25.79 17.10 -3.62
N GLN A 142 26.59 17.74 -4.47
CA GLN A 142 26.41 19.15 -4.86
C GLN A 142 25.72 19.17 -6.22
N LEU A 143 24.45 19.58 -6.24
CA LEU A 143 23.71 19.77 -7.49
C LEU A 143 23.85 21.24 -7.92
N GLU A 144 24.21 21.48 -9.19
CA GLU A 144 24.29 22.83 -9.74
C GLU A 144 22.96 23.58 -9.58
N GLY A 145 23.01 24.84 -9.18
CA GLY A 145 21.82 25.69 -9.02
C GLY A 145 21.00 25.44 -7.75
N ASN A 146 21.42 24.54 -6.86
CA ASN A 146 20.86 24.45 -5.51
C ASN A 146 21.66 25.40 -4.59
N PRO A 147 21.16 26.61 -4.26
CA PRO A 147 21.84 27.46 -3.30
C PRO A 147 21.93 26.68 -1.99
N HIS A 148 23.15 26.43 -1.52
CA HIS A 148 23.40 25.83 -0.21
C HIS A 148 22.94 26.73 0.96
N GLU A 149 22.01 27.67 0.74
CA GLU A 149 21.23 28.29 1.80
C GLU A 149 20.41 27.19 2.47
N ARG A 150 21.04 26.52 3.43
CA ARG A 150 20.41 25.60 4.37
C ARG A 150 19.54 26.46 5.27
N HIS A 151 18.36 26.86 4.76
CA HIS A 151 17.36 27.48 5.60
C HIS A 151 17.06 26.53 6.76
N PRO A 152 16.94 27.04 7.99
CA PRO A 152 16.66 26.20 9.14
C PRO A 152 15.32 25.48 8.95
N HIS A 153 15.23 24.25 9.44
CA HIS A 153 13.94 23.56 9.50
C HIS A 153 12.99 24.30 10.44
N ILE A 154 11.72 24.34 10.06
CA ILE A 154 10.64 24.85 10.90
C ILE A 154 9.90 23.64 11.51
N PRO A 155 9.80 23.53 12.84
CA PRO A 155 9.00 22.49 13.46
C PRO A 155 7.52 22.75 13.21
N ILE A 156 6.80 21.74 12.72
CA ILE A 156 5.35 21.79 12.52
C ILE A 156 4.72 20.72 13.42
N ASP A 157 4.03 21.14 14.47
CA ASP A 157 3.22 20.22 15.28
C ASP A 157 1.88 19.94 14.55
N PRO A 158 1.60 18.67 14.18
CA PRO A 158 0.34 18.31 13.51
C PRO A 158 -0.90 18.51 14.40
N HIS A 159 -0.73 18.72 15.70
CA HIS A 159 -1.77 18.91 16.70
C HIS A 159 -1.73 20.28 17.38
N ALA A 160 -0.95 21.23 16.84
CA ALA A 160 -0.93 22.60 17.33
C ALA A 160 -2.35 23.17 17.42
N GLU A 161 -2.61 23.94 18.49
CA GLU A 161 -3.90 24.59 18.71
C GLU A 161 -4.31 25.43 17.49
N GLY A 162 -5.55 25.29 17.05
CA GLY A 162 -6.09 25.99 15.88
C GLY A 162 -5.64 25.46 14.52
N ARG A 163 -4.74 24.46 14.44
CA ARG A 163 -4.32 23.86 13.16
C ARG A 163 -5.38 22.88 12.62
N PRO A 164 -5.93 23.10 11.40
CA PRO A 164 -6.88 22.16 10.82
C PRO A 164 -6.21 20.85 10.38
N SER A 165 -6.85 19.71 10.62
CA SER A 165 -6.36 18.39 10.14
C SER A 165 -6.21 18.33 8.62
N ALA A 166 -7.02 19.09 7.87
CA ALA A 166 -6.91 19.25 6.43
C ALA A 166 -5.54 19.79 5.98
N PHE A 167 -4.85 20.59 6.82
CA PHE A 167 -3.50 21.06 6.50
C PHE A 167 -2.47 19.96 6.62
N ASN A 168 -2.65 19.02 7.57
CA ASN A 168 -1.82 17.82 7.63
C ASN A 168 -2.03 16.97 6.38
N TYR A 169 -3.27 16.79 5.92
CA TYR A 169 -3.55 16.11 4.65
C TYR A 169 -2.81 16.77 3.48
N LYS A 170 -2.97 18.09 3.29
CA LYS A 170 -2.32 18.82 2.19
C LYS A 170 -0.80 18.69 2.23
N LEU A 171 -0.20 18.89 3.40
CA LEU A 171 1.24 18.80 3.60
C LEU A 171 1.78 17.39 3.30
N LEU A 172 1.11 16.35 3.83
CA LEU A 172 1.55 14.97 3.67
C LEU A 172 1.43 14.49 2.22
N ILE A 173 0.35 14.82 1.51
CA ILE A 173 0.21 14.39 0.11
C ILE A 173 1.12 15.15 -0.85
N SER A 174 1.63 16.33 -0.48
CA SER A 174 2.65 17.04 -1.27
C SER A 174 4.07 16.61 -0.92
N ALA A 175 4.32 16.19 0.32
CA ALA A 175 5.65 15.80 0.78
C ALA A 175 5.98 14.32 0.51
N VAL A 176 4.99 13.43 0.66
CA VAL A 176 5.16 11.98 0.43
C VAL A 176 4.75 11.68 -1.01
N ILE A 177 5.70 11.85 -1.92
CA ILE A 177 5.54 11.66 -3.38
C ILE A 177 6.83 11.07 -3.98
N PRO A 178 6.77 10.40 -5.14
CA PRO A 178 5.56 9.92 -5.83
C PRO A 178 4.90 8.75 -5.08
N ARG A 179 3.57 8.70 -5.05
CA ARG A 179 2.83 7.57 -4.46
C ARG A 179 2.31 6.63 -5.54
N PRO A 180 2.49 5.31 -5.41
CA PRO A 180 1.82 4.37 -6.29
C PRO A 180 0.32 4.38 -6.01
N ILE A 181 -0.46 3.87 -6.97
CA ILE A 181 -1.92 3.89 -6.91
C ILE A 181 -2.44 2.45 -7.02
N ALA A 182 -3.16 1.99 -6.00
CA ALA A 182 -3.98 0.80 -6.12
C ALA A 182 -5.27 1.15 -6.85
N PHE A 183 -5.42 0.71 -8.09
CA PHE A 183 -6.68 0.83 -8.81
C PHE A 183 -7.54 -0.39 -8.50
N LEU A 184 -8.39 -0.23 -7.50
CA LEU A 184 -9.00 -1.32 -6.76
C LEU A 184 -10.37 -1.65 -7.36
N SER A 185 -10.47 -2.87 -7.91
CA SER A 185 -11.73 -3.49 -8.27
C SER A 185 -12.25 -4.29 -7.09
N THR A 186 -13.53 -4.13 -6.78
CA THR A 186 -14.23 -4.87 -5.71
C THR A 186 -15.63 -5.23 -6.18
N ARG A 187 -16.29 -6.13 -5.45
CA ARG A 187 -17.69 -6.46 -5.69
C ARG A 187 -18.44 -6.56 -4.37
N GLY A 188 -19.64 -6.01 -4.34
CA GLY A 188 -20.56 -6.16 -3.22
C GLY A 188 -21.10 -7.60 -3.09
N PRO A 189 -21.74 -7.93 -1.96
CA PRO A 189 -22.40 -9.21 -1.78
C PRO A 189 -23.56 -9.39 -2.78
N ASP A 190 -23.93 -10.64 -3.03
CA ASP A 190 -25.11 -10.94 -3.84
C ASP A 190 -26.37 -10.48 -3.14
N VAL A 191 -27.24 -9.81 -3.89
CA VAL A 191 -28.55 -9.35 -3.40
C VAL A 191 -29.62 -10.31 -3.92
N PRO A 192 -30.40 -10.97 -3.04
CA PRO A 192 -31.48 -11.85 -3.47
C PRO A 192 -32.47 -11.11 -4.39
N GLY A 193 -32.78 -11.72 -5.54
CA GLY A 193 -33.70 -11.14 -6.52
C GLY A 193 -33.08 -10.11 -7.47
N GLN A 194 -31.78 -9.81 -7.35
CA GLN A 194 -31.05 -8.99 -8.31
C GLN A 194 -30.38 -9.86 -9.38
N GLU A 195 -30.85 -9.77 -10.62
CA GLU A 195 -30.19 -10.40 -11.77
C GLU A 195 -28.77 -9.81 -11.94
N GLY A 196 -27.77 -10.68 -12.17
CA GLY A 196 -26.35 -10.29 -12.26
C GLY A 196 -25.58 -10.23 -10.94
N GLY A 197 -26.24 -10.42 -9.79
CA GLY A 197 -25.62 -10.47 -8.47
C GLY A 197 -25.12 -9.12 -7.95
N GLY A 198 -24.13 -9.14 -7.04
CA GLY A 198 -23.56 -7.93 -6.42
C GLY A 198 -22.89 -6.96 -7.41
N VAL A 199 -23.05 -5.66 -7.16
CA VAL A 199 -22.49 -4.59 -8.00
C VAL A 199 -20.96 -4.54 -7.88
N THR A 200 -20.27 -4.40 -9.01
CA THR A 200 -18.81 -4.19 -9.07
C THR A 200 -18.49 -2.70 -8.97
N ASN A 201 -17.44 -2.37 -8.23
CA ASN A 201 -16.90 -1.02 -8.10
C ASN A 201 -15.45 -0.96 -8.51
N LEU A 202 -15.00 0.20 -8.97
CA LEU A 202 -13.62 0.44 -9.38
C LEU A 202 -13.21 1.84 -8.90
N ALA A 203 -12.12 1.96 -8.15
CA ALA A 203 -11.68 3.26 -7.63
C ALA A 203 -10.16 3.32 -7.34
N PRO A 204 -9.51 4.48 -7.44
CA PRO A 204 -8.08 4.63 -7.20
C PRO A 204 -7.77 5.04 -5.76
N PHE A 205 -6.77 4.38 -5.16
CA PHE A 205 -6.29 4.65 -3.81
C PHE A 205 -4.77 4.84 -3.81
N SER A 206 -4.31 6.07 -3.51
CA SER A 206 -2.87 6.40 -3.49
C SER A 206 -2.21 6.24 -2.12
N TYR A 207 -2.95 5.80 -1.09
CA TYR A 207 -2.38 5.41 0.20
C TYR A 207 -2.07 3.92 0.13
N PHE A 208 -1.25 3.54 -0.86
CA PHE A 208 -0.96 2.17 -1.26
C PHE A 208 0.54 1.88 -1.19
N GLN A 209 0.91 0.71 -0.68
CA GLN A 209 2.29 0.21 -0.70
C GLN A 209 2.35 -1.32 -0.59
N MET A 210 3.53 -1.89 -0.88
CA MET A 210 3.86 -3.28 -0.56
C MET A 210 4.39 -3.39 0.88
N ILE A 211 4.05 -4.46 1.59
CA ILE A 211 4.49 -4.74 2.96
C ILE A 211 5.51 -5.89 2.97
N ASN A 212 5.22 -6.96 2.24
CA ASN A 212 6.00 -8.19 2.26
C ASN A 212 5.94 -8.88 0.89
N HIS A 213 6.91 -9.77 0.61
CA HIS A 213 6.94 -10.57 -0.60
C HIS A 213 6.66 -12.07 -0.36
N ASP A 214 6.81 -12.56 0.88
CA ASP A 214 6.47 -13.94 1.24
C ASP A 214 5.81 -14.02 2.64
N PRO A 215 4.46 -14.08 2.73
CA PRO A 215 3.53 -14.00 1.60
C PRO A 215 3.50 -12.58 0.98
N PRO A 216 3.03 -12.43 -0.27
CA PRO A 216 2.86 -11.12 -0.89
C PRO A 216 1.77 -10.31 -0.19
N LEU A 217 2.15 -9.25 0.53
CA LEU A 217 1.23 -8.42 1.31
C LEU A 217 1.25 -6.97 0.83
N PHE A 218 0.07 -6.38 0.75
CA PHE A 218 -0.15 -4.99 0.31
C PHE A 218 -0.98 -4.23 1.33
N VAL A 219 -0.70 -2.94 1.50
CA VAL A 219 -1.49 -2.05 2.37
C VAL A 219 -2.28 -1.06 1.54
N ILE A 220 -3.54 -0.82 1.89
CA ILE A 220 -4.35 0.27 1.34
C ILE A 220 -5.00 1.07 2.48
N GLY A 221 -4.82 2.38 2.45
CA GLY A 221 -5.46 3.32 3.38
C GLY A 221 -6.72 3.94 2.79
N PHE A 222 -7.82 3.84 3.51
CA PHE A 222 -9.08 4.55 3.25
C PHE A 222 -9.19 5.74 4.21
N THR A 223 -9.40 6.95 3.69
CA THR A 223 -9.51 8.18 4.49
C THR A 223 -10.90 8.82 4.37
N GLY A 224 -11.32 9.52 5.42
CA GLY A 224 -12.64 10.16 5.54
C GLY A 224 -13.47 9.50 6.64
N PRO A 225 -14.79 9.78 6.74
CA PRO A 225 -15.72 8.91 7.47
C PRO A 225 -15.60 7.50 6.87
N ALA A 226 -14.79 6.67 7.50
CA ALA A 226 -14.32 5.41 6.94
C ALA A 226 -14.53 4.25 7.91
N ASP A 227 -15.38 4.43 8.92
CA ASP A 227 -15.95 3.29 9.62
C ASP A 227 -16.70 2.43 8.61
N VAL A 228 -16.60 1.10 8.74
CA VAL A 228 -17.18 0.18 7.75
C VAL A 228 -18.67 0.47 7.46
N SER A 229 -19.41 1.03 8.43
CA SER A 229 -20.83 1.32 8.29
C SER A 229 -21.15 2.54 7.40
N SER A 230 -20.25 3.53 7.33
CA SER A 230 -20.39 4.72 6.46
C SER A 230 -19.33 4.81 5.35
N ALA A 231 -18.48 3.80 5.25
CA ALA A 231 -17.35 3.71 4.35
C ALA A 231 -17.72 3.81 2.86
N LYS A 232 -16.70 4.19 2.07
CA LYS A 232 -16.69 4.04 0.62
C LYS A 232 -17.02 2.60 0.21
N ASP A 233 -17.69 2.46 -0.92
CA ASP A 233 -18.17 1.18 -1.45
C ASP A 233 -17.05 0.15 -1.55
N SER A 234 -15.85 0.53 -2.01
CA SER A 234 -14.72 -0.40 -2.10
C SER A 234 -14.32 -1.01 -0.75
N LEU A 235 -14.29 -0.22 0.34
CA LEU A 235 -13.96 -0.73 1.68
C LEU A 235 -15.09 -1.62 2.20
N ARG A 236 -16.35 -1.20 2.02
CA ARG A 236 -17.51 -1.99 2.42
C ARG A 236 -17.53 -3.35 1.73
N ASN A 237 -17.38 -3.34 0.40
CA ASN A 237 -17.34 -4.53 -0.44
C ASN A 237 -16.21 -5.45 0.02
N LEU A 238 -14.99 -4.92 0.16
CA LEU A 238 -13.82 -5.69 0.57
C LEU A 238 -13.99 -6.34 1.95
N VAL A 239 -14.55 -5.64 2.94
CA VAL A 239 -14.81 -6.23 4.27
C VAL A 239 -15.88 -7.32 4.23
N GLN A 240 -16.90 -7.16 3.38
CA GLN A 240 -18.01 -8.10 3.27
C GLN A 240 -17.65 -9.35 2.45
N THR A 241 -16.95 -9.18 1.33
CA THR A 241 -16.67 -10.26 0.36
C THR A 241 -15.26 -10.80 0.47
N LYS A 242 -14.34 -10.05 1.10
CA LYS A 242 -12.93 -10.40 1.29
C LYS A 242 -12.14 -10.58 -0.01
N GLU A 243 -12.67 -10.12 -1.14
CA GLU A 243 -12.09 -10.31 -2.47
C GLU A 243 -11.89 -8.94 -3.15
N CYS A 244 -10.74 -8.76 -3.80
CA CYS A 244 -10.46 -7.60 -4.63
C CYS A 244 -9.48 -7.94 -5.76
N VAL A 245 -9.35 -7.03 -6.72
CA VAL A 245 -8.21 -7.00 -7.64
C VAL A 245 -7.55 -5.62 -7.58
N ILE A 246 -6.24 -5.59 -7.39
CA ILE A 246 -5.41 -4.37 -7.46
C ILE A 246 -4.82 -4.29 -8.86
N ASN A 247 -5.12 -3.22 -9.60
CA ASN A 247 -4.58 -2.98 -10.93
C ASN A 247 -3.58 -1.80 -10.88
N ILE A 248 -2.52 -1.87 -11.68
CA ILE A 248 -1.58 -0.75 -11.82
C ILE A 248 -2.04 0.18 -12.94
N ILE A 249 -2.18 1.47 -12.63
CA ILE A 249 -2.59 2.49 -13.62
C ILE A 249 -1.43 2.78 -14.57
N GLY A 250 -1.69 2.66 -15.86
CA GLY A 250 -0.78 3.07 -16.93
C GLY A 250 -1.15 4.44 -17.50
N GLU A 251 -0.21 5.06 -18.22
CA GLU A 251 -0.44 6.31 -18.96
C GLU A 251 -1.64 6.23 -19.90
N ASP A 252 -1.83 5.10 -20.57
CA ASP A 252 -2.81 4.92 -21.66
C ASP A 252 -4.28 5.01 -21.21
N PHE A 253 -4.55 5.00 -19.91
CA PHE A 253 -5.91 5.06 -19.38
C PHE A 253 -6.04 5.95 -18.12
N VAL A 254 -5.13 6.91 -17.93
CA VAL A 254 -5.10 7.73 -16.71
C VAL A 254 -6.38 8.58 -16.52
N GLU A 255 -6.96 9.12 -17.59
CA GLU A 255 -8.21 9.90 -17.51
C GLU A 255 -9.39 9.02 -17.12
N ALA A 256 -9.49 7.82 -17.71
CA ALA A 256 -10.51 6.83 -17.40
C ALA A 256 -10.38 6.33 -15.95
N ALA A 257 -9.16 6.09 -15.47
CA ALA A 257 -8.92 5.75 -14.08
C ALA A 257 -9.27 6.92 -13.14
N ASN A 258 -8.91 8.16 -13.50
CA ASN A 258 -9.24 9.33 -12.70
C ASN A 258 -10.75 9.58 -12.61
N SER A 259 -11.52 9.33 -13.68
CA SER A 259 -12.99 9.53 -13.69
C SER A 259 -13.72 8.67 -12.65
N THR A 260 -13.17 7.51 -12.30
CA THR A 260 -13.70 6.65 -11.23
C THR A 260 -13.53 7.22 -9.82
N SER A 261 -12.79 8.32 -9.65
CA SER A 261 -12.71 9.05 -8.37
C SER A 261 -13.97 9.87 -8.06
N ILE A 262 -14.96 9.85 -8.95
CA ILE A 262 -16.25 10.52 -8.76
C ILE A 262 -17.00 9.94 -7.55
N ASN A 263 -17.75 10.78 -6.85
CA ASN A 263 -18.65 10.35 -5.78
C ASN A 263 -19.94 9.75 -6.36
N ALA A 264 -19.82 8.60 -7.05
CA ALA A 264 -20.96 7.89 -7.59
C ALA A 264 -21.92 7.45 -6.47
N PRO A 265 -23.25 7.51 -6.68
CA PRO A 265 -24.21 6.95 -5.73
C PRO A 265 -24.03 5.43 -5.56
N TYR A 266 -24.33 4.92 -4.37
CA TYR A 266 -24.28 3.48 -4.09
C TYR A 266 -25.04 2.67 -5.16
N GLY A 267 -24.42 1.59 -5.63
CA GLY A 267 -24.97 0.71 -6.67
C GLY A 267 -24.77 1.21 -8.10
N LYS A 268 -24.12 2.36 -8.32
CA LYS A 268 -23.67 2.80 -9.65
C LYS A 268 -22.21 2.42 -9.84
N SER A 269 -21.98 1.50 -10.77
CA SER A 269 -20.65 0.98 -11.07
C SER A 269 -19.79 1.99 -11.84
N GLU A 270 -18.58 2.26 -11.35
CA GLU A 270 -17.61 3.13 -12.01
C GLU A 270 -17.03 2.54 -13.31
N TRP A 271 -17.20 1.23 -13.54
CA TRP A 271 -16.83 0.58 -14.80
C TRP A 271 -17.51 1.25 -16.01
N ASN A 272 -18.80 1.60 -15.87
CA ASN A 272 -19.54 2.31 -16.92
C ASN A 272 -19.10 3.77 -17.07
N ILE A 273 -18.61 4.39 -15.98
CA ILE A 273 -18.17 5.79 -15.97
C ILE A 273 -16.80 5.93 -16.64
N SER A 274 -15.90 4.98 -16.41
CA SER A 274 -14.57 4.97 -17.00
C SER A 274 -14.55 4.46 -18.43
N GLY A 275 -15.49 3.57 -18.79
CA GLY A 275 -15.47 2.86 -20.07
C GLY A 275 -14.37 1.81 -20.17
N LEU A 276 -13.72 1.45 -19.05
CA LEU A 276 -12.71 0.39 -18.99
C LEU A 276 -13.36 -0.99 -19.05
N ASN A 277 -12.62 -1.97 -19.57
CA ASN A 277 -13.17 -3.29 -19.85
C ASN A 277 -12.90 -4.27 -18.70
N PRO A 278 -13.94 -4.79 -18.02
CA PRO A 278 -13.76 -5.78 -16.96
C PRO A 278 -13.44 -7.16 -17.54
N VAL A 279 -12.43 -7.84 -16.97
CA VAL A 279 -12.07 -9.22 -17.31
C VAL A 279 -12.35 -10.15 -16.13
N TYR A 280 -13.28 -11.08 -16.30
CA TYR A 280 -13.77 -12.00 -15.26
C TYR A 280 -13.05 -13.36 -15.22
N SER A 281 -11.89 -13.48 -15.87
CA SER A 281 -11.10 -14.72 -15.91
C SER A 281 -10.16 -14.87 -14.71
N CYS A 282 -10.44 -14.23 -13.58
CA CYS A 282 -9.64 -14.34 -12.36
C CYS A 282 -9.81 -15.73 -11.74
N GLU A 283 -8.73 -16.29 -11.18
CA GLU A 283 -8.71 -17.69 -10.72
C GLU A 283 -9.08 -17.84 -9.25
N THR A 284 -8.52 -16.99 -8.39
CA THR A 284 -8.64 -17.05 -6.93
C THR A 284 -9.75 -16.15 -6.38
N VAL A 285 -10.17 -15.15 -7.18
CA VAL A 285 -11.29 -14.21 -6.90
C VAL A 285 -12.21 -14.06 -8.12
N PRO A 286 -12.85 -15.16 -8.61
CA PRO A 286 -13.52 -15.20 -9.93
C PRO A 286 -14.69 -14.22 -10.09
N ARG A 287 -15.20 -13.65 -8.99
CA ARG A 287 -16.31 -12.68 -9.01
C ARG A 287 -15.84 -11.23 -9.15
N VAL A 288 -14.56 -10.95 -8.98
CA VAL A 288 -14.01 -9.59 -9.05
C VAL A 288 -13.19 -9.45 -10.33
N PRO A 289 -13.57 -8.56 -11.27
CA PRO A 289 -12.85 -8.44 -12.53
C PRO A 289 -11.54 -7.67 -12.36
N ARG A 290 -10.53 -8.04 -13.15
CA ARG A 290 -9.35 -7.19 -13.42
C ARG A 290 -9.65 -6.22 -14.57
N VAL A 291 -8.84 -5.18 -14.70
CA VAL A 291 -8.92 -4.20 -15.80
C VAL A 291 -8.20 -4.76 -17.02
N ALA A 292 -8.84 -4.81 -18.19
CA ALA A 292 -8.22 -5.34 -19.40
C ALA A 292 -7.00 -4.53 -19.85
N GLU A 293 -7.06 -3.22 -19.67
CA GLU A 293 -6.06 -2.24 -20.06
C GLU A 293 -4.83 -2.25 -19.12
N ALA A 294 -4.97 -2.80 -17.92
CA ALA A 294 -3.86 -2.86 -16.96
C ALA A 294 -2.83 -3.90 -17.38
N ILE A 295 -1.56 -3.50 -17.41
CA ILE A 295 -0.42 -4.38 -17.74
C ILE A 295 -0.11 -5.34 -16.61
N PHE A 296 -0.30 -4.90 -15.37
CA PHE A 296 -0.10 -5.72 -14.19
C PHE A 296 -1.31 -5.64 -13.26
N SER A 297 -1.78 -6.79 -12.79
CA SER A 297 -2.89 -6.90 -11.85
C SER A 297 -2.62 -7.98 -10.81
N ILE A 298 -3.15 -7.78 -9.61
CA ILE A 298 -3.00 -8.68 -8.46
C ILE A 298 -4.40 -9.06 -7.99
N GLU A 299 -4.74 -10.33 -8.07
CA GLU A 299 -5.86 -10.87 -7.31
C GLU A 299 -5.50 -10.87 -5.83
N GLY A 300 -6.42 -10.40 -4.99
CA GLY A 300 -6.13 -10.22 -3.57
C GLY A 300 -7.29 -10.61 -2.67
N LYS A 301 -6.94 -11.17 -1.51
CA LYS A 301 -7.89 -11.46 -0.43
C LYS A 301 -7.61 -10.57 0.78
N LEU A 302 -8.67 -10.14 1.45
CA LEU A 302 -8.53 -9.38 2.70
C LEU A 302 -7.89 -10.28 3.76
N GLU A 303 -6.72 -9.86 4.25
CA GLU A 303 -6.02 -10.52 5.36
C GLU A 303 -6.53 -9.93 6.68
N SER A 304 -6.38 -8.62 6.86
CA SER A 304 -6.84 -7.91 8.05
C SER A 304 -7.18 -6.45 7.76
N PHE A 305 -7.84 -5.78 8.71
CA PHE A 305 -8.04 -4.35 8.67
C PHE A 305 -8.04 -3.75 10.08
N ARG A 306 -7.72 -2.46 10.16
CA ARG A 306 -7.69 -1.69 11.40
C ARG A 306 -8.23 -0.28 11.17
N GLU A 307 -9.18 0.12 12.01
CA GLU A 307 -9.72 1.48 12.04
C GLU A 307 -8.88 2.39 12.95
N PHE A 308 -8.83 3.68 12.60
CA PHE A 308 -8.15 4.72 13.37
C PHE A 308 -9.10 5.83 13.79
N GLN A 309 -9.08 6.16 15.08
CA GLN A 309 -9.86 7.24 15.63
C GLN A 309 -9.22 8.60 15.37
N SER A 310 -10.06 9.59 15.05
CA SER A 310 -9.65 10.97 14.85
C SER A 310 -9.18 11.58 16.16
N LYS A 311 -8.01 12.22 16.15
CA LYS A 311 -7.57 13.05 17.29
C LYS A 311 -8.27 14.42 17.35
N ALA A 312 -8.73 14.94 16.21
CA ALA A 312 -9.42 16.23 16.14
C ALA A 312 -10.90 16.12 16.52
N THR A 313 -11.49 14.94 16.35
CA THR A 313 -12.87 14.62 16.71
C THR A 313 -12.88 13.24 17.37
N PRO A 314 -12.54 13.15 18.67
CA PRO A 314 -12.59 11.90 19.41
C PRO A 314 -13.91 11.15 19.15
N ASP A 315 -13.85 9.82 19.15
CA ASP A 315 -14.99 8.91 18.87
C ASP A 315 -15.44 8.81 17.40
N LYS A 316 -14.75 9.46 16.46
CA LYS A 316 -14.98 9.26 15.02
C LYS A 316 -13.83 8.53 14.36
N THR A 317 -14.14 7.46 13.65
CA THR A 317 -13.19 6.81 12.73
C THR A 317 -12.82 7.77 11.61
N SER A 318 -11.51 8.03 11.46
CA SER A 318 -10.92 8.96 10.49
C SER A 318 -10.26 8.27 9.29
N GLY A 319 -10.01 6.96 9.43
CA GLY A 319 -9.42 6.17 8.39
C GLY A 319 -9.36 4.70 8.77
N THR A 320 -9.19 3.87 7.75
CA THR A 320 -9.10 2.42 7.87
C THR A 320 -7.93 1.94 7.03
N MET A 321 -7.03 1.19 7.65
CA MET A 321 -5.96 0.47 6.95
C MET A 321 -6.42 -0.95 6.69
N VAL A 322 -6.27 -1.42 5.47
CA VAL A 322 -6.47 -2.83 5.11
C VAL A 322 -5.16 -3.45 4.66
N ILE A 323 -4.98 -4.73 4.98
CA ILE A 323 -3.90 -5.57 4.47
C ILE A 323 -4.53 -6.60 3.52
N ILE A 324 -3.98 -6.69 2.32
CA ILE A 324 -4.39 -7.62 1.27
C ILE A 324 -3.26 -8.61 1.02
N GLU A 325 -3.58 -9.90 1.03
CA GLU A 325 -2.68 -10.94 0.54
C GLU A 325 -2.90 -11.13 -0.96
N GLY A 326 -1.82 -11.03 -1.74
CA GLY A 326 -1.84 -11.30 -3.18
C GLY A 326 -1.84 -12.79 -3.46
N THR A 327 -2.89 -13.28 -4.13
CA THR A 327 -3.13 -14.71 -4.36
C THR A 327 -2.85 -15.16 -5.79
N ARG A 328 -2.86 -14.24 -6.75
CA ARG A 328 -2.48 -14.48 -8.16
C ARG A 328 -2.03 -13.18 -8.81
N PHE A 329 -1.03 -13.25 -9.69
CA PHE A 329 -0.56 -12.11 -10.48
C PHE A 329 -0.86 -12.32 -11.97
N TRP A 330 -1.19 -11.22 -12.64
CA TRP A 330 -1.40 -11.15 -14.08
C TRP A 330 -0.43 -10.12 -14.64
N ALA A 331 0.38 -10.52 -15.61
CA ALA A 331 1.29 -9.65 -16.33
C ALA A 331 1.08 -9.79 -17.84
N ARG A 332 1.14 -8.68 -18.57
CA ARG A 332 1.15 -8.69 -20.03
C ARG A 332 2.45 -9.33 -20.52
N LYS A 333 2.37 -10.23 -21.51
CA LYS A 333 3.50 -11.06 -21.95
C LYS A 333 4.70 -10.26 -22.47
N ASP A 334 4.45 -9.12 -23.10
CA ASP A 334 5.47 -8.20 -23.61
C ASP A 334 6.12 -7.35 -22.52
N ALA A 335 5.53 -7.30 -21.33
CA ALA A 335 6.03 -6.51 -20.22
C ALA A 335 6.82 -7.33 -19.19
N ILE A 336 6.71 -8.66 -19.18
CA ILE A 336 7.35 -9.54 -18.18
C ILE A 336 8.52 -10.29 -18.83
N ASN A 337 9.63 -10.42 -18.10
CA ASN A 337 10.76 -11.25 -18.53
C ASN A 337 10.45 -12.76 -18.51
N GLU A 338 11.34 -13.56 -19.09
CA GLU A 338 11.17 -15.02 -19.24
C GLU A 338 11.03 -15.76 -17.90
N ASP A 339 11.73 -15.29 -16.86
CA ASP A 339 11.69 -15.85 -15.51
C ASP A 339 10.43 -15.46 -14.71
N LEU A 340 9.55 -14.63 -15.29
CA LEU A 340 8.35 -14.09 -14.63
C LEU A 340 8.63 -13.33 -13.34
N SER A 341 9.80 -12.67 -13.26
CA SER A 341 10.32 -12.06 -12.04
C SER A 341 10.43 -10.53 -12.11
N GLN A 342 10.42 -9.95 -13.32
CA GLN A 342 10.65 -8.52 -13.52
C GLN A 342 9.78 -7.98 -14.66
N LEU A 343 9.15 -6.82 -14.40
CA LEU A 343 8.41 -6.06 -15.40
C LEU A 343 9.31 -4.98 -16.02
N ASP A 344 9.21 -4.80 -17.33
CA ASP A 344 9.82 -3.68 -18.04
C ASP A 344 9.02 -2.39 -17.76
N ALA A 345 9.66 -1.45 -17.05
CA ALA A 345 9.07 -0.14 -16.72
C ALA A 345 8.71 0.67 -17.97
N LYS A 346 9.43 0.50 -19.08
CA LYS A 346 9.16 1.17 -20.36
C LYS A 346 7.83 0.72 -20.96
N VAL A 347 7.48 -0.56 -20.78
CA VAL A 347 6.20 -1.12 -21.23
C VAL A 347 5.11 -0.80 -20.22
N LEU A 348 5.39 -0.94 -18.92
CA LEU A 348 4.43 -0.73 -17.83
C LEU A 348 3.86 0.70 -17.77
N ARG A 349 4.69 1.71 -18.09
CA ARG A 349 4.34 3.15 -18.09
C ARG A 349 3.48 3.56 -16.88
N PRO A 350 3.90 3.25 -15.64
CA PRO A 350 3.04 3.39 -14.48
C PRO A 350 2.83 4.88 -14.12
N MET A 351 1.62 5.19 -13.68
CA MET A 351 1.27 6.51 -13.15
C MET A 351 1.36 6.56 -11.63
N SER A 352 1.87 7.66 -11.12
CA SER A 352 1.95 7.96 -9.69
C SER A 352 1.07 9.15 -9.32
N ARG A 353 0.67 9.22 -8.06
CA ARG A 353 -0.01 10.39 -7.50
C ARG A 353 0.97 11.29 -6.77
N LEU A 354 0.91 12.59 -7.05
CA LEU A 354 1.72 13.60 -6.38
C LEU A 354 0.85 14.38 -5.35
N GLY A 355 1.03 15.70 -5.24
CA GLY A 355 0.15 16.58 -4.45
C GLY A 355 -1.10 17.02 -5.21
N GLY A 356 -2.20 17.28 -4.48
CA GLY A 356 -3.43 17.81 -5.07
C GLY A 356 -4.02 16.95 -6.18
N ILE A 357 -4.23 17.54 -7.36
CA ILE A 357 -4.74 16.89 -8.57
C ILE A 357 -3.64 16.34 -9.48
N THR A 358 -2.37 16.44 -9.08
CA THR A 358 -1.22 16.16 -9.95
C THR A 358 -0.88 14.67 -9.99
N TYR A 359 -0.62 14.17 -11.20
CA TYR A 359 -0.07 12.85 -11.48
C TYR A 359 1.36 12.97 -12.01
N GLY A 360 2.19 11.96 -11.77
CA GLY A 360 3.56 11.88 -12.28
C GLY A 360 3.77 10.62 -13.13
N ARG A 361 4.49 10.77 -14.24
CA ARG A 361 4.96 9.67 -15.08
C ARG A 361 6.29 9.12 -14.54
N VAL A 362 6.57 7.85 -14.80
CA VAL A 362 7.90 7.26 -14.54
C VAL A 362 8.66 7.19 -15.86
N THR A 363 9.47 8.21 -16.15
CA THR A 363 10.18 8.36 -17.45
C THR A 363 11.70 8.35 -17.34
N GLU A 364 12.26 8.48 -16.14
CA GLU A 364 13.70 8.52 -15.92
C GLU A 364 14.05 7.82 -14.61
N ALA A 365 15.16 7.10 -14.59
CA ALA A 365 15.69 6.44 -13.41
C ALA A 365 17.22 6.46 -13.41
N LEU A 366 17.80 6.11 -12.26
CA LEU A 366 19.22 5.82 -12.10
C LEU A 366 19.36 4.56 -11.26
N GLU A 367 20.49 3.89 -11.39
CA GLU A 367 20.76 2.64 -10.67
C GLU A 367 21.89 2.83 -9.67
N LEU A 368 21.67 2.35 -8.45
CA LEU A 368 22.66 2.30 -7.39
C LEU A 368 22.68 0.87 -6.82
N PRO A 369 23.78 0.12 -6.98
CA PRO A 369 23.92 -1.17 -6.33
C PRO A 369 23.82 -1.02 -4.82
N ARG A 370 23.20 -2.00 -4.15
CA ARG A 370 23.21 -2.07 -2.68
C ARG A 370 24.65 -2.31 -2.21
N PRO A 371 25.27 -1.40 -1.44
CA PRO A 371 26.64 -1.62 -1.00
C PRO A 371 26.74 -2.73 0.04
N ASP A 372 27.84 -3.48 -0.02
CA ASP A 372 28.20 -4.50 0.95
C ASP A 372 29.20 -3.96 1.97
N PHE A 373 28.87 -4.13 3.26
CA PHE A 373 29.68 -3.60 4.35
C PHE A 373 31.10 -4.19 4.38
N LYS A 374 31.27 -5.48 4.09
CA LYS A 374 32.57 -6.13 4.17
C LYS A 374 33.40 -5.89 2.91
N LYS A 375 32.77 -6.05 1.74
CA LYS A 375 33.42 -5.98 0.43
C LYS A 375 33.64 -4.55 -0.02
N ASP A 376 32.60 -3.72 0.00
CA ASP A 376 32.67 -2.39 -0.64
C ASP A 376 33.18 -1.33 0.34
N LEU A 377 32.78 -1.39 1.62
CA LEU A 377 33.31 -0.48 2.64
C LEU A 377 34.66 -0.95 3.22
N GLY A 378 34.95 -2.26 3.25
CA GLY A 378 36.15 -2.84 3.87
C GLY A 378 35.93 -3.32 5.31
N GLY A 379 34.68 -3.55 5.71
CA GLY A 379 34.30 -4.01 7.05
C GLY A 379 34.62 -3.00 8.14
N GLU A 380 34.94 -3.50 9.33
CA GLU A 380 35.24 -2.67 10.51
C GLU A 380 36.43 -1.73 10.30
N GLU A 381 37.46 -2.15 9.55
CA GLU A 381 38.63 -1.30 9.28
C GLU A 381 38.25 -0.10 8.40
N GLY A 382 37.47 -0.34 7.34
CA GLY A 382 36.97 0.72 6.47
C GLY A 382 36.05 1.69 7.22
N TYR A 383 35.20 1.16 8.09
CA TYR A 383 34.36 1.96 8.97
C TYR A 383 35.18 2.84 9.93
N ALA A 384 36.18 2.28 10.61
CA ALA A 384 37.02 3.02 11.54
C ALA A 384 37.74 4.21 10.86
N LYS A 385 38.25 4.01 9.63
CA LYS A 385 38.87 5.08 8.84
C LYS A 385 37.94 6.26 8.56
N LEU A 386 36.64 6.02 8.39
CA LEU A 386 35.66 7.09 8.19
C LEU A 386 35.38 7.87 9.48
N ALA A 387 35.27 7.16 10.61
CA ALA A 387 35.00 7.79 11.91
C ALA A 387 36.14 8.72 12.36
N ASP A 388 37.39 8.39 12.02
CA ASP A 388 38.54 9.25 12.34
C ASP A 388 38.61 10.49 11.43
N ARG A 389 38.11 10.38 10.19
CA ARG A 389 38.02 11.52 9.26
C ARG A 389 37.03 12.59 9.73
N GLU A 390 35.94 12.19 10.37
CA GLU A 390 34.95 13.12 10.94
C GLU A 390 35.48 13.89 12.16
N LYS A 391 36.49 13.36 12.87
CA LYS A 391 37.15 14.05 13.99
C LYS A 391 38.27 15.01 13.56
N ALA A 392 38.79 14.84 12.34
CA ALA A 392 39.90 15.62 11.81
C ALA A 392 39.48 16.86 11.01
N ASN A 393 38.19 16.94 10.65
CA ASN A 393 37.54 18.10 10.02
C ASN A 393 36.62 18.78 11.03
#